data_AF-A0A7X1CGG8-F1
#
_entry.id   AF-A0A7X1CGG8-F1
#
_cell.length_a   1.000
_cell.length_b   1.000
_cell.length_c   1.000
_cell.angle_alpha   90.00
_cell.angle_beta   90.00
_cell.angle_gamma   90.00
#
_symmetry.space_group_name_H-M   'P 1'
#
loop_
_entity.id
_entity.type
_entity.pdbx_description
1 polymer ?
#
loop_
_entity_poly.entity_id
_entity_poly.type
_entity_poly.pdbx_seq_one_letter_code
_entity_poly.pdbx_strand_id
1 'polypeptide(L)'
;MDSIVNIDDFGAIGNGVHDDSEAINKAIQSLAKQKGGVLYIPAKTYAISKELYINVPGMYIRGASPYFSVLKILDDFSGRAAVVFEPDSFQLSKGVGVDAGLTIDCNNKMAHGLLGIRLYDQISLRNVEIKNVHSEYSGFRFAQDKEGYNVIGQSLLLENCYAERATNIAVTPMYYFDRYQEVNLIGCKSFSSVPNSDTPQGDAFYLKDCKGISFTGCSAAFSQNAITLEA
;
A
#
# COMPACT_ATOMS: atom_id res chain seq x y z
N MET A 1 -13.80 23.09 -9.90
CA MET A 1 -13.79 21.63 -9.65
C MET A 1 -13.10 21.47 -8.33
N ASP A 2 -13.77 20.89 -7.33
CA ASP A 2 -13.10 20.56 -6.08
C ASP A 2 -12.18 19.38 -6.35
N SER A 3 -10.87 19.65 -6.34
CA SER A 3 -9.82 18.66 -6.53
C SER A 3 -9.68 17.73 -5.32
N ILE A 4 -10.54 17.86 -4.31
CA ILE A 4 -10.54 17.07 -3.08
C ILE A 4 -11.96 16.56 -2.85
N VAL A 5 -12.10 15.25 -2.74
CA VAL A 5 -13.35 14.56 -2.45
C VAL A 5 -13.23 13.89 -1.09
N ASN A 6 -14.11 14.24 -0.15
CA ASN A 6 -14.19 13.61 1.16
C ASN A 6 -15.10 12.39 1.11
N ILE A 7 -14.64 11.25 1.65
CA ILE A 7 -15.43 10.01 1.68
C ILE A 7 -16.69 10.10 2.55
N ASP A 8 -16.72 11.00 3.55
CA ASP A 8 -17.91 11.23 4.38
C ASP A 8 -19.09 11.75 3.55
N ASP A 9 -18.82 12.55 2.50
CA ASP A 9 -19.86 13.08 1.60
C ASP A 9 -20.53 11.97 0.76
N PHE A 10 -19.92 10.78 0.73
CA PHE A 10 -20.43 9.59 0.04
C PHE A 10 -21.09 8.59 0.99
N GLY A 11 -21.23 8.95 2.28
CA GLY A 11 -21.91 8.16 3.30
C GLY A 11 -21.00 7.22 4.10
N ALA A 12 -19.67 7.41 4.04
CA ALA A 12 -18.77 6.68 4.91
C ALA A 12 -19.00 7.09 6.38
N ILE A 13 -19.13 6.10 7.27
CA ILE A 13 -19.42 6.28 8.68
C ILE A 13 -18.13 6.37 9.50
N GLY A 14 -17.18 5.44 9.27
CA GLY A 14 -15.90 5.43 9.97
C GLY A 14 -15.98 5.02 11.44
N ASN A 15 -16.87 4.08 11.79
CA ASN A 15 -17.01 3.57 13.16
C ASN A 15 -16.23 2.26 13.44
N GLY A 16 -15.45 1.76 12.48
CA GLY A 16 -14.64 0.55 12.57
C GLY A 16 -15.41 -0.78 12.50
N VAL A 17 -16.72 -0.73 12.23
CA VAL A 17 -17.61 -1.90 12.15
C VAL A 17 -18.49 -1.88 10.89
N HIS A 18 -19.06 -0.73 10.54
CA HIS A 18 -19.83 -0.55 9.32
C HIS A 18 -18.92 -0.68 8.10
N ASP A 19 -19.38 -1.42 7.09
CA ASP A 19 -18.63 -1.57 5.85
C ASP A 19 -18.76 -0.30 5.00
N ASP A 20 -17.68 0.49 4.98
CA ASP A 20 -17.57 1.76 4.28
C ASP A 20 -17.11 1.59 2.81
N SER A 21 -16.89 0.36 2.35
CA SER A 21 -16.29 0.07 1.03
C SER A 21 -17.08 0.69 -0.12
N GLU A 22 -18.41 0.66 -0.09
CA GLU A 22 -19.24 1.19 -1.17
C GLU A 22 -19.16 2.72 -1.24
N ALA A 23 -19.22 3.40 -0.10
CA ALA A 23 -19.11 4.85 -0.02
C ALA A 23 -17.74 5.32 -0.55
N ILE A 24 -16.66 4.69 -0.10
CA ILE A 24 -15.30 5.03 -0.53
C ILE A 24 -15.12 4.77 -2.03
N ASN A 25 -15.60 3.64 -2.56
CA ASN A 25 -15.48 3.35 -3.99
C ASN A 25 -16.33 4.31 -4.85
N LYS A 26 -17.48 4.80 -4.37
CA LYS A 26 -18.23 5.87 -5.07
C LYS A 26 -17.45 7.19 -5.10
N ALA A 27 -16.73 7.53 -4.03
CA ALA A 27 -15.86 8.70 -3.99
C ALA A 27 -14.70 8.58 -5.01
N ILE A 28 -14.06 7.40 -5.08
CA ILE A 28 -13.02 7.10 -6.09
C ILE A 28 -13.59 7.22 -7.51
N GLN A 29 -14.78 6.65 -7.77
CA GLN A 29 -15.43 6.76 -9.07
C GLN A 29 -15.77 8.21 -9.46
N SER A 30 -16.11 9.07 -8.47
CA SER A 30 -16.31 10.50 -8.71
C SER A 30 -15.02 11.18 -9.17
N LEU A 31 -13.89 10.91 -8.51
CA LEU A 31 -12.58 11.43 -8.91
C LEU A 31 -12.12 10.88 -10.27
N ALA A 32 -12.41 9.61 -10.57
CA ALA A 32 -12.12 9.02 -11.87
C ALA A 32 -12.83 9.77 -13.01
N LYS A 33 -14.10 10.17 -12.83
CA LYS A 33 -14.84 11.01 -13.78
C LYS A 33 -14.23 12.40 -13.94
N GLN A 34 -13.54 12.90 -12.90
CA GLN A 34 -12.80 14.17 -12.92
C GLN A 34 -11.37 14.05 -13.45
N LYS A 35 -10.95 12.84 -13.84
CA LYS A 35 -9.58 12.52 -14.30
C LYS A 35 -8.50 12.74 -13.23
N GLY A 36 -8.83 12.49 -11.97
CA GLY A 36 -7.91 12.58 -10.84
C GLY A 36 -8.40 13.52 -9.75
N GLY A 37 -7.53 13.78 -8.77
CA GLY A 37 -7.79 14.59 -7.59
C GLY A 37 -7.39 13.87 -6.30
N VAL A 38 -7.86 14.35 -5.16
CA VAL A 38 -7.49 13.86 -3.84
C VAL A 38 -8.68 13.16 -3.20
N LEU A 39 -8.52 11.89 -2.86
CA LEU A 39 -9.44 11.15 -2.00
C LEU A 39 -9.07 11.47 -0.55
N TYR A 40 -9.85 12.31 0.11
CA TYR A 40 -9.62 12.67 1.51
C TYR A 40 -10.30 11.66 2.44
N ILE A 41 -9.51 11.09 3.36
CA ILE A 41 -9.95 10.14 4.39
C ILE A 41 -9.84 10.83 5.75
N PRO A 42 -10.95 11.23 6.39
CA PRO A 42 -10.94 11.88 7.71
C PRO A 42 -10.34 11.00 8.81
N ALA A 43 -10.08 11.61 9.97
CA ALA A 43 -9.53 10.96 11.17
C ALA A 43 -10.55 10.02 11.86
N LYS A 44 -10.84 8.87 11.23
CA LYS A 44 -11.71 7.80 11.74
C LYS A 44 -11.20 6.43 11.32
N THR A 45 -11.89 5.37 11.73
CA THR A 45 -11.62 3.99 11.30
C THR A 45 -12.71 3.50 10.36
N TYR A 46 -12.40 3.33 9.09
CA TYR A 46 -13.32 2.86 8.08
C TYR A 46 -13.10 1.36 7.87
N ALA A 47 -14.12 0.56 8.16
CA ALA A 47 -14.03 -0.88 7.94
C ALA A 47 -14.36 -1.20 6.48
N ILE A 48 -13.63 -2.11 5.86
CA ILE A 48 -13.78 -2.42 4.43
C ILE A 48 -13.88 -3.93 4.20
N SER A 49 -14.85 -4.35 3.39
CA SER A 49 -14.98 -5.70 2.83
C SER A 49 -14.46 -5.79 1.37
N LYS A 50 -14.12 -4.66 0.73
CA LYS A 50 -13.60 -4.63 -0.65
C LYS A 50 -12.38 -3.74 -0.79
N GLU A 51 -11.56 -4.04 -1.79
CA GLU A 51 -10.41 -3.21 -2.14
C GLU A 51 -10.83 -1.79 -2.58
N LEU A 52 -10.00 -0.80 -2.23
CA LEU A 52 -10.04 0.54 -2.82
C LEU A 52 -9.23 0.48 -4.12
N TYR A 53 -9.91 0.45 -5.26
CA TYR A 53 -9.30 0.24 -6.56
C TYR A 53 -9.10 1.56 -7.31
N ILE A 54 -7.85 1.99 -7.48
CA ILE A 54 -7.47 3.24 -8.14
C ILE A 54 -6.78 2.90 -9.46
N ASN A 55 -7.44 3.20 -10.58
CA ASN A 55 -6.99 2.88 -11.94
C ASN A 55 -6.79 4.08 -12.87
N VAL A 56 -6.93 5.28 -12.34
CA VAL A 56 -6.69 6.54 -13.06
C VAL A 56 -5.45 7.25 -12.52
N PRO A 57 -4.70 7.98 -13.37
CA PRO A 57 -3.57 8.77 -12.92
C PRO A 57 -4.04 10.01 -12.16
N GLY A 58 -3.12 10.66 -11.45
CA GLY A 58 -3.39 11.93 -10.79
C GLY A 58 -4.30 11.81 -9.57
N MET A 59 -4.53 10.58 -9.06
CA MET A 59 -5.30 10.37 -7.84
C MET A 59 -4.37 10.12 -6.64
N TYR A 60 -4.50 10.95 -5.62
CA TYR A 60 -3.81 10.78 -4.34
C TYR A 60 -4.81 10.49 -3.23
N ILE A 61 -4.50 9.50 -2.38
CA ILE A 61 -5.18 9.37 -1.10
C ILE A 61 -4.53 10.36 -0.14
N ARG A 62 -5.34 11.07 0.65
CA ARG A 62 -4.84 11.95 1.70
C ARG A 62 -5.55 11.67 3.01
N GLY A 63 -4.79 11.22 4.02
CA GLY A 63 -5.31 11.13 5.38
C GLY A 63 -5.43 12.51 6.04
N ALA A 64 -6.10 12.55 7.18
CA ALA A 64 -6.14 13.73 8.04
C ALA A 64 -4.81 13.92 8.79
N SER A 65 -4.17 12.81 9.15
CA SER A 65 -2.87 12.71 9.82
C SER A 65 -2.44 11.24 9.83
N PRO A 66 -1.13 10.93 9.88
CA PRO A 66 -0.66 9.58 10.18
C PRO A 66 -1.33 9.07 11.47
N TYR A 67 -1.61 7.76 11.55
CA TYR A 67 -2.29 7.05 12.64
C TYR A 67 -3.80 7.27 12.81
N PHE A 68 -4.36 8.39 12.35
CA PHE A 68 -5.76 8.73 12.65
C PHE A 68 -6.74 8.39 11.54
N SER A 69 -6.29 8.34 10.29
CA SER A 69 -7.07 7.84 9.16
C SER A 69 -6.76 6.36 8.98
N VAL A 70 -7.71 5.49 9.31
CA VAL A 70 -7.51 4.04 9.35
C VAL A 70 -8.45 3.33 8.39
N LEU A 71 -7.91 2.46 7.55
CA LEU A 71 -8.67 1.41 6.85
C LEU A 71 -8.49 0.12 7.62
N LYS A 72 -9.59 -0.56 7.98
CA LYS A 72 -9.56 -1.85 8.68
C LYS A 72 -10.22 -2.92 7.83
N ILE A 73 -9.50 -3.98 7.51
CA ILE A 73 -10.04 -5.10 6.74
C ILE A 73 -11.03 -5.92 7.60
N LEU A 74 -12.23 -6.15 7.06
CA LEU A 74 -13.29 -6.98 7.66
C LEU A 74 -13.05 -8.48 7.43
N ASP A 75 -13.77 -9.31 8.19
CA ASP A 75 -13.63 -10.77 8.12
C ASP A 75 -14.07 -11.36 6.78
N ASP A 76 -15.04 -10.74 6.11
CA ASP A 76 -15.59 -11.13 4.81
C ASP A 76 -14.91 -10.43 3.62
N PHE A 77 -13.72 -9.86 3.83
CA PHE A 77 -13.01 -9.12 2.80
C PHE A 77 -12.73 -9.95 1.54
N SER A 78 -13.00 -9.36 0.38
CA SER A 78 -12.70 -9.91 -0.94
C SER A 78 -11.92 -8.90 -1.77
N GLY A 79 -10.66 -9.23 -2.07
CA GLY A 79 -9.76 -8.39 -2.87
C GLY A 79 -8.33 -8.88 -2.77
N ARG A 80 -7.43 -8.27 -3.54
CA ARG A 80 -5.99 -8.59 -3.50
C ARG A 80 -5.25 -7.77 -2.45
N ALA A 81 -5.72 -6.56 -2.17
CA ALA A 81 -5.14 -5.65 -1.18
C ALA A 81 -6.18 -4.68 -0.63
N ALA A 82 -5.94 -4.06 0.54
CA ALA A 82 -6.81 -2.97 1.01
C ALA A 82 -6.81 -1.79 0.02
N VAL A 83 -5.64 -1.42 -0.50
CA VAL A 83 -5.48 -0.38 -1.53
C VAL A 83 -4.76 -0.96 -2.74
N VAL A 84 -5.36 -0.80 -3.92
CA VAL A 84 -4.79 -1.23 -5.20
C VAL A 84 -4.61 0.00 -6.09
N PHE A 85 -3.37 0.23 -6.51
CA PHE A 85 -3.05 1.14 -7.60
C PHE A 85 -2.74 0.31 -8.84
N GLU A 86 -3.69 0.27 -9.77
CA GLU A 86 -3.57 -0.53 -10.99
C GLU A 86 -4.17 0.25 -12.19
N PRO A 87 -3.35 1.07 -12.86
CA PRO A 87 -3.75 1.83 -14.04
C PRO A 87 -4.22 0.93 -15.19
N ASP A 88 -5.30 1.33 -15.88
CA ASP A 88 -5.89 0.56 -16.99
C ASP A 88 -4.95 0.42 -18.20
N SER A 89 -3.99 1.34 -18.36
CA SER A 89 -2.99 1.27 -19.41
C SER A 89 -1.66 1.89 -18.97
N PHE A 90 -0.60 1.53 -19.68
CA PHE A 90 0.74 2.08 -19.44
C PHE A 90 0.81 3.62 -19.60
N GLN A 91 -0.08 4.25 -20.37
CA GLN A 91 -0.08 5.72 -20.49
C GLN A 91 -0.61 6.42 -19.23
N LEU A 92 -1.27 5.67 -18.35
CA LEU A 92 -1.92 6.14 -17.14
C LEU A 92 -1.13 5.77 -15.88
N SER A 93 0.06 5.19 -16.00
CA SER A 93 0.83 4.63 -14.88
C SER A 93 1.62 5.63 -14.05
N LYS A 94 1.03 6.80 -13.77
CA LYS A 94 1.73 7.87 -13.09
C LYS A 94 0.87 8.71 -12.15
N GLY A 95 1.53 9.37 -11.22
CA GLY A 95 0.93 10.42 -10.40
C GLY A 95 -0.11 9.88 -9.42
N VAL A 96 0.17 8.74 -8.79
CA VAL A 96 -0.69 8.17 -7.75
C VAL A 96 0.10 7.97 -6.47
N GLY A 97 -0.60 7.97 -5.34
CA GLY A 97 0.08 7.86 -4.07
C GLY A 97 -0.77 8.10 -2.85
N VAL A 98 -0.08 8.19 -1.72
CA VAL A 98 -0.66 8.53 -0.42
C VAL A 98 0.15 9.68 0.17
N ASP A 99 -0.54 10.74 0.55
CA ASP A 99 0.02 11.90 1.25
C ASP A 99 -0.63 12.08 2.63
N ALA A 100 0.06 12.77 3.55
CA ALA A 100 -0.40 13.05 4.92
C ALA A 100 -0.81 11.80 5.76
N GLY A 101 -0.33 10.62 5.35
CA GLY A 101 -0.44 9.36 6.09
C GLY A 101 -1.75 8.61 5.95
N LEU A 102 -1.67 7.30 6.21
CA LEU A 102 -2.79 6.36 6.22
C LEU A 102 -2.35 5.12 6.99
N THR A 103 -3.18 4.64 7.91
CA THR A 103 -2.98 3.32 8.52
C THR A 103 -3.89 2.31 7.84
N ILE A 104 -3.34 1.18 7.43
CA ILE A 104 -4.06 0.02 6.90
C ILE A 104 -3.88 -1.11 7.91
N ASP A 105 -4.94 -1.43 8.63
CA ASP A 105 -5.00 -2.62 9.47
C ASP A 105 -5.51 -3.80 8.64
N CYS A 106 -4.58 -4.67 8.22
CA CYS A 106 -4.91 -5.86 7.45
C CYS A 106 -5.66 -6.92 8.26
N ASN A 107 -5.75 -6.78 9.58
CA ASN A 107 -6.50 -7.66 10.48
C ASN A 107 -6.21 -9.16 10.26
N ASN A 108 -4.97 -9.49 9.90
CA ASN A 108 -4.50 -10.82 9.54
C ASN A 108 -5.37 -11.53 8.48
N LYS A 109 -5.95 -10.78 7.54
CA LYS A 109 -6.75 -11.31 6.44
C LYS A 109 -5.88 -11.57 5.21
N MET A 110 -6.35 -12.47 4.35
CA MET A 110 -5.65 -12.92 3.15
C MET A 110 -5.61 -11.84 2.06
N ALA A 111 -4.91 -10.75 2.33
CA ALA A 111 -4.76 -9.61 1.43
C ALA A 111 -3.44 -8.88 1.70
N HIS A 112 -2.92 -8.23 0.67
CA HIS A 112 -1.86 -7.23 0.85
C HIS A 112 -2.39 -5.99 1.56
N GLY A 113 -1.51 -5.19 2.16
CA GLY A 113 -1.91 -3.86 2.59
C GLY A 113 -2.08 -2.93 1.39
N LEU A 114 -1.00 -2.76 0.62
CA LEU A 114 -0.98 -1.95 -0.59
C LEU A 114 -0.35 -2.72 -1.74
N LEU A 115 -1.04 -2.72 -2.88
CA LEU A 115 -0.60 -3.36 -4.12
C LEU A 115 -0.48 -2.32 -5.24
N GLY A 116 0.73 -2.12 -5.75
CA GLY A 116 1.02 -1.34 -6.95
C GLY A 116 1.33 -2.25 -8.13
N ILE A 117 0.58 -2.12 -9.21
CA ILE A 117 0.79 -2.87 -10.44
C ILE A 117 1.05 -1.91 -11.59
N ARG A 118 2.10 -2.18 -12.37
CA ARG A 118 2.50 -1.37 -13.54
C ARG A 118 2.73 0.12 -13.23
N LEU A 119 3.15 0.47 -12.02
CA LEU A 119 3.38 1.88 -11.64
C LEU A 119 4.72 2.39 -12.20
N TYR A 120 4.76 3.61 -12.74
CA TYR A 120 5.89 4.09 -13.54
C TYR A 120 6.47 5.46 -13.18
N ASP A 121 5.69 6.53 -13.05
CA ASP A 121 6.30 7.84 -12.71
C ASP A 121 5.49 8.57 -11.64
N GLN A 122 6.16 9.42 -10.86
CA GLN A 122 5.50 10.31 -9.89
C GLN A 122 4.67 9.55 -8.86
N ILE A 123 5.18 8.39 -8.42
CA ILE A 123 4.54 7.55 -7.42
C ILE A 123 5.14 7.88 -6.06
N SER A 124 4.31 8.22 -5.08
CA SER A 124 4.82 8.50 -3.74
C SER A 124 3.89 8.02 -2.63
N LEU A 125 4.47 7.37 -1.62
CA LEU A 125 3.79 6.97 -0.39
C LEU A 125 4.52 7.64 0.77
N ARG A 126 3.81 8.48 1.53
CA ARG A 126 4.37 9.19 2.68
C ARG A 126 3.57 8.89 3.94
N ASN A 127 4.28 8.46 4.99
CA ASN A 127 3.70 8.18 6.31
C ASN A 127 2.61 7.09 6.30
N VAL A 128 2.76 6.07 5.44
CA VAL A 128 1.83 4.94 5.36
C VAL A 128 2.24 3.85 6.34
N GLU A 129 1.30 3.40 7.17
CA GLU A 129 1.48 2.34 8.15
C GLU A 129 0.61 1.14 7.76
N ILE A 130 1.19 -0.05 7.71
CA ILE A 130 0.46 -1.28 7.38
C ILE A 130 0.66 -2.29 8.50
N LYS A 131 -0.43 -2.68 9.16
CA LYS A 131 -0.42 -3.50 10.37
C LYS A 131 -1.10 -4.84 10.16
N ASN A 132 -0.76 -5.77 11.04
CA ASN A 132 -1.38 -7.09 11.10
C ASN A 132 -1.39 -7.82 9.75
N VAL A 133 -0.27 -7.76 9.01
CA VAL A 133 -0.18 -8.40 7.70
C VAL A 133 -0.16 -9.93 7.85
N HIS A 134 -0.94 -10.62 7.01
CA HIS A 134 -0.99 -12.08 6.94
C HIS A 134 0.35 -12.70 6.50
N SER A 135 0.63 -13.93 6.90
CA SER A 135 1.91 -14.62 6.65
C SER A 135 2.25 -14.75 5.16
N GLU A 136 1.24 -15.00 4.34
CA GLU A 136 1.35 -15.21 2.88
C GLU A 136 1.27 -13.92 2.05
N TYR A 137 1.11 -12.76 2.68
CA TYR A 137 0.95 -11.48 1.98
C TYR A 137 1.99 -10.45 2.43
N SER A 138 2.34 -9.53 1.52
CA SER A 138 3.17 -8.36 1.81
C SER A 138 2.37 -7.20 2.38
N GLY A 139 3.02 -6.35 3.19
CA GLY A 139 2.48 -5.04 3.53
C GLY A 139 2.48 -4.13 2.30
N PHE A 140 3.66 -3.93 1.71
CA PHE A 140 3.83 -3.20 0.46
C PHE A 140 4.27 -4.15 -0.65
N ARG A 141 3.47 -4.27 -1.71
CA ARG A 141 3.79 -5.08 -2.88
C ARG A 141 3.76 -4.24 -4.15
N PHE A 142 4.86 -4.25 -4.87
CA PHE A 142 4.98 -3.63 -6.19
C PHE A 142 5.39 -4.71 -7.18
N ALA A 143 4.49 -5.03 -8.11
CA ALA A 143 4.68 -6.11 -9.06
C ALA A 143 4.26 -5.71 -10.48
N GLN A 144 4.58 -6.57 -11.43
CA GLN A 144 4.10 -6.48 -12.81
C GLN A 144 3.20 -7.68 -13.11
N ASP A 145 2.18 -7.48 -13.93
CA ASP A 145 1.16 -8.46 -14.30
C ASP A 145 1.50 -9.24 -15.58
N LYS A 146 2.53 -8.81 -16.30
CA LYS A 146 3.00 -9.44 -17.54
C LYS A 146 4.46 -9.82 -17.42
N GLU A 147 4.83 -10.95 -18.01
CA GLU A 147 6.22 -11.37 -18.13
C GLU A 147 6.95 -10.58 -19.22
N GLY A 148 8.26 -10.41 -19.04
CA GLY A 148 9.15 -9.78 -20.03
C GLY A 148 10.01 -8.66 -19.43
N TYR A 149 11.28 -8.63 -19.84
CA TYR A 149 12.29 -7.66 -19.35
C TYR A 149 11.94 -6.19 -19.65
N ASN A 150 11.04 -5.93 -20.60
CA ASN A 150 10.59 -4.58 -20.94
C ASN A 150 9.35 -4.12 -20.15
N VAL A 151 8.80 -4.98 -19.29
CA VAL A 151 7.68 -4.63 -18.40
C VAL A 151 8.28 -4.30 -17.04
N ILE A 152 8.58 -3.02 -16.84
CA ILE A 152 9.22 -2.51 -15.63
C ILE A 152 8.33 -1.48 -14.95
N GLY A 153 8.43 -1.46 -13.62
CA GLY A 153 7.94 -0.38 -12.79
C GLY A 153 9.03 0.65 -12.54
N GLN A 154 8.62 1.90 -12.51
CA GLN A 154 9.40 3.13 -12.59
C GLN A 154 9.31 4.07 -11.40
N SER A 155 10.35 4.82 -11.02
CA SER A 155 10.32 6.04 -10.20
C SER A 155 9.28 6.08 -9.05
N LEU A 156 9.59 5.37 -7.96
CA LEU A 156 8.80 5.31 -6.71
C LEU A 156 9.54 5.96 -5.54
N LEU A 157 8.80 6.70 -4.71
CA LEU A 157 9.25 7.16 -3.40
C LEU A 157 8.39 6.54 -2.29
N LEU A 158 9.00 5.84 -1.35
CA LEU A 158 8.38 5.56 -0.05
C LEU A 158 9.16 6.30 1.02
N GLU A 159 8.47 7.14 1.76
CA GLU A 159 9.04 7.94 2.84
C GLU A 159 8.28 7.69 4.14
N ASN A 160 9.01 7.39 5.21
CA ASN A 160 8.47 7.15 6.55
C ASN A 160 7.33 6.11 6.55
N CYS A 161 7.47 5.05 5.74
CA CYS A 161 6.49 3.99 5.65
C CYS A 161 6.85 2.84 6.60
N TYR A 162 5.85 2.20 7.19
CA TYR A 162 6.02 1.13 8.18
C TYR A 162 5.15 -0.07 7.82
N ALA A 163 5.67 -1.29 7.99
CA ALA A 163 4.86 -2.49 7.90
C ALA A 163 5.22 -3.53 8.99
N GLU A 164 4.20 -4.17 9.56
CA GLU A 164 4.36 -5.23 10.57
C GLU A 164 3.47 -6.46 10.31
N ARG A 165 4.00 -7.63 10.67
CA ARG A 165 3.30 -8.91 10.59
C ARG A 165 2.34 -9.11 11.76
N ALA A 166 1.22 -9.80 11.52
CA ALA A 166 0.30 -10.22 12.58
C ALA A 166 0.82 -11.36 13.47
N THR A 167 1.71 -12.21 12.94
CA THR A 167 2.19 -13.42 13.63
C THR A 167 3.69 -13.62 13.43
N ASN A 168 4.26 -14.64 14.07
CA ASN A 168 5.65 -15.03 13.87
C ASN A 168 5.92 -15.80 12.58
N ILE A 169 4.87 -16.12 11.80
CA ILE A 169 5.00 -16.85 10.54
C ILE A 169 5.16 -15.84 9.40
N ALA A 170 6.23 -15.97 8.64
CA ALA A 170 6.56 -15.08 7.53
C ALA A 170 6.90 -15.87 6.27
N VAL A 171 5.91 -16.04 5.38
CA VAL A 171 6.08 -16.77 4.11
C VAL A 171 6.45 -15.80 2.99
N THR A 172 5.72 -14.68 2.89
CA THR A 172 5.92 -13.68 1.83
C THR A 172 6.67 -12.46 2.38
N PRO A 173 7.61 -11.86 1.63
CA PRO A 173 8.34 -10.67 2.07
C PRO A 173 7.44 -9.49 2.42
N MET A 174 7.85 -8.67 3.38
CA MET A 174 7.03 -7.57 3.90
C MET A 174 6.95 -6.38 2.92
N TYR A 175 8.11 -5.95 2.41
CA TYR A 175 8.25 -5.05 1.28
C TYR A 175 8.75 -5.87 0.09
N TYR A 176 7.94 -5.96 -0.96
CA TYR A 176 8.25 -6.77 -2.13
C TYR A 176 8.23 -5.92 -3.40
N PHE A 177 9.30 -5.99 -4.17
CA PHE A 177 9.43 -5.33 -5.46
C PHE A 177 9.84 -6.37 -6.51
N ASP A 178 9.07 -6.48 -7.59
CA ASP A 178 9.37 -7.31 -8.78
C ASP A 178 9.44 -6.43 -10.02
N ARG A 179 10.63 -6.37 -10.63
CA ARG A 179 10.96 -5.58 -11.83
C ARG A 179 10.64 -4.10 -11.68
N TYR A 180 11.01 -3.53 -10.53
CA TYR A 180 10.95 -2.08 -10.29
C TYR A 180 12.34 -1.45 -10.33
N GLN A 181 12.41 -0.24 -10.88
CA GLN A 181 13.63 0.55 -10.99
C GLN A 181 13.44 1.92 -10.34
N GLU A 182 14.55 2.56 -9.97
CA GLU A 182 14.58 3.94 -9.46
C GLU A 182 13.71 4.15 -8.20
N VAL A 183 13.68 3.16 -7.31
CA VAL A 183 12.92 3.24 -6.06
C VAL A 183 13.77 3.87 -4.97
N ASN A 184 13.21 4.88 -4.29
CA ASN A 184 13.80 5.50 -3.11
C ASN A 184 13.01 5.12 -1.87
N LEU A 185 13.68 4.48 -0.91
CA LEU A 185 13.14 4.12 0.39
C LEU A 185 13.83 4.99 1.45
N ILE A 186 13.07 5.86 2.11
CA ILE A 186 13.59 6.82 3.08
C ILE A 186 12.87 6.61 4.42
N GLY A 187 13.61 6.28 5.48
CA GLY A 187 13.05 6.09 6.81
C GLY A 187 12.03 4.95 6.91
N CYS A 188 12.04 3.99 5.97
CA CYS A 188 11.08 2.89 5.96
C CYS A 188 11.45 1.83 7.00
N LYS A 189 10.44 1.22 7.62
CA LYS A 189 10.63 0.22 8.69
C LYS A 189 9.81 -1.04 8.44
N SER A 190 10.47 -2.18 8.57
CA SER A 190 9.86 -3.48 8.38
C SER A 190 10.02 -4.36 9.62
N PHE A 191 8.90 -4.94 10.07
CA PHE A 191 8.85 -6.04 11.03
C PHE A 191 8.30 -7.30 10.37
N SER A 192 9.19 -8.19 9.91
CA SER A 192 8.80 -9.38 9.15
C SER A 192 8.12 -10.47 9.99
N SER A 193 8.33 -10.46 11.32
CA SER A 193 7.62 -11.24 12.34
C SER A 193 7.20 -10.33 13.50
N VAL A 194 6.41 -10.83 14.47
CA VAL A 194 5.90 -9.95 15.53
C VAL A 194 7.05 -9.39 16.38
N PRO A 195 6.91 -8.15 16.90
CA PRO A 195 7.92 -7.56 17.77
C PRO A 195 8.26 -8.46 18.96
N ASN A 196 9.56 -8.54 19.29
CA ASN A 196 10.14 -9.37 20.35
C ASN A 196 10.10 -10.88 20.10
N SER A 197 9.97 -11.29 18.84
CA SER A 197 10.20 -12.68 18.46
C SER A 197 11.66 -13.08 18.65
N ASP A 198 11.89 -14.17 19.39
CA ASP A 198 13.21 -14.82 19.51
C ASP A 198 13.60 -15.61 18.25
N THR A 199 12.67 -15.75 17.30
CA THR A 199 12.87 -16.44 16.02
C THR A 199 12.50 -15.53 14.86
N PRO A 200 13.39 -14.60 14.45
CA PRO A 200 13.18 -13.78 13.25
C PRO A 200 12.90 -14.64 12.02
N GLN A 201 11.88 -14.29 11.23
CA GLN A 201 11.51 -15.02 10.01
C GLN A 201 11.30 -14.08 8.82
N GLY A 202 11.46 -14.62 7.62
CA GLY A 202 11.13 -13.98 6.36
C GLY A 202 11.97 -12.74 6.02
N ASP A 203 11.65 -12.16 4.88
CA ASP A 203 12.44 -11.08 4.29
C ASP A 203 11.77 -9.73 4.52
N ALA A 204 12.53 -8.76 5.03
CA ALA A 204 12.01 -7.41 5.27
C ALA A 204 11.85 -6.66 3.95
N PHE A 205 12.90 -6.59 3.14
CA PHE A 205 12.91 -5.98 1.82
C PHE A 205 13.37 -7.01 0.78
N TYR A 206 12.54 -7.29 -0.22
CA TYR A 206 12.83 -8.25 -1.28
C TYR A 206 12.78 -7.56 -2.64
N LEU A 207 13.88 -7.68 -3.38
CA LEU A 207 14.09 -7.01 -4.67
C LEU A 207 14.37 -8.06 -5.75
N LYS A 208 13.40 -8.29 -6.64
CA LYS A 208 13.48 -9.24 -7.76
C LYS A 208 13.65 -8.50 -9.09
N ASP A 209 14.74 -8.73 -9.80
CA ASP A 209 15.12 -8.02 -11.05
C ASP A 209 14.98 -6.49 -10.94
N CYS A 210 15.36 -5.95 -9.78
CA CYS A 210 15.30 -4.52 -9.48
C CYS A 210 16.62 -3.82 -9.80
N LYS A 211 16.56 -2.54 -10.21
CA LYS A 211 17.73 -1.73 -10.56
C LYS A 211 17.63 -0.31 -9.99
N GLY A 212 18.71 0.25 -9.47
CA GLY A 212 18.72 1.63 -8.96
C GLY A 212 17.83 1.86 -7.73
N ILE A 213 17.89 0.93 -6.76
CA ILE A 213 17.14 1.05 -5.50
C ILE A 213 18.02 1.71 -4.43
N SER A 214 17.50 2.72 -3.75
CA SER A 214 18.19 3.40 -2.65
C SER A 214 17.47 3.16 -1.32
N PHE A 215 18.25 2.95 -0.25
CA PHE A 215 17.77 2.86 1.12
C PHE A 215 18.49 3.92 1.95
N THR A 216 17.74 4.86 2.52
CA THR A 216 18.27 5.91 3.38
C THR A 216 17.58 5.88 4.73
N GLY A 217 18.31 5.57 5.81
CA GLY A 217 17.74 5.52 7.16
C GLY A 217 16.64 4.47 7.36
N CYS A 218 16.59 3.43 6.52
CA CYS A 218 15.61 2.34 6.66
C CYS A 218 16.06 1.34 7.73
N SER A 219 15.10 0.60 8.29
CA SER A 219 15.37 -0.45 9.29
C SER A 219 14.57 -1.72 9.02
N ALA A 220 15.20 -2.86 9.28
CA ALA A 220 14.58 -4.18 9.28
C ALA A 220 14.80 -4.77 10.67
N ALA A 221 13.73 -5.29 11.27
CA ALA A 221 13.79 -5.91 12.59
C ALA A 221 12.88 -7.13 12.64
N PHE A 222 13.23 -8.09 13.49
CA PHE A 222 12.54 -9.38 13.59
C PHE A 222 12.38 -10.05 12.20
N SER A 223 13.37 -9.88 11.33
CA SER A 223 13.45 -10.45 9.99
C SER A 223 14.64 -11.39 9.88
N GLN A 224 14.47 -12.51 9.17
CA GLN A 224 15.57 -13.43 8.88
C GLN A 224 16.58 -12.77 7.94
N ASN A 225 16.09 -12.16 6.86
CA ASN A 225 16.91 -11.37 5.96
C ASN A 225 16.41 -9.92 5.97
N ALA A 226 17.33 -8.98 6.19
CA ALA A 226 17.02 -7.56 6.09
C ALA A 226 16.72 -7.17 4.63
N ILE A 227 17.61 -7.55 3.71
CA ILE A 227 17.47 -7.27 2.28
C ILE A 227 17.81 -8.55 1.52
N THR A 228 16.91 -9.00 0.65
CA THR A 228 17.12 -10.09 -0.29
C THR A 228 17.12 -9.55 -1.71
N LEU A 229 18.13 -9.96 -2.49
CA LEU A 229 18.26 -9.61 -3.91
C LEU A 229 18.12 -10.89 -4.74
N GLU A 230 17.15 -10.90 -5.64
CA GLU A 230 16.93 -11.96 -6.63
C GLU A 230 17.12 -11.33 -8.02
N ALA A 231 17.88 -12.00 -8.88
CA ALA A 231 18.16 -11.53 -10.24
C ALA A 231 16.99 -11.81 -11.20
#